data_AF-A0A4R4PAC2-F1
#
_entry.id   AF-A0A4R4PAC2-F1
#
_cell.length_a   1.000
_cell.length_b   1.000
_cell.length_c   1.000
_cell.angle_alpha   90.00
_cell.angle_beta   90.00
_cell.angle_gamma   90.00
#
_symmetry.space_group_name_H-M   'P 1'
#
loop_
_entity.id
_entity.type
_entity.pdbx_description
1 polymer ?
#
loop_
_entity_poly.entity_id
_entity_poly.type
_entity_poly.pdbx_seq_one_letter_code
_entity_poly.pdbx_strand_id
1 'polypeptide(L)' 'MNGMSEPPGQSSIMSRATWPKPAAAADTRQTERDNLNELITAAEAEHGPLKAEEVQALRDQLHQARREQGRSDVT' A
#
# COMPACT_ATOMS: atom_id res chain seq x y z
N MET A 1 -52.49 -38.93 -24.03
CA MET A 1 -53.03 -37.57 -23.89
C MET A 1 -53.53 -37.40 -22.46
N ASN A 2 -53.32 -36.22 -21.89
CA ASN A 2 -53.33 -35.86 -20.45
C ASN A 2 -51.98 -36.20 -19.78
N GLY A 3 -51.14 -35.27 -19.35
CA GLY A 3 -51.26 -33.82 -19.21
C GLY A 3 -50.28 -33.44 -18.10
N MET A 4 -49.15 -32.83 -18.45
CA MET A 4 -48.24 -32.21 -17.49
C MET A 4 -49.02 -31.22 -16.61
N SER A 5 -48.91 -31.37 -15.29
CA SER A 5 -49.08 -30.30 -14.30
C SER A 5 -48.36 -30.69 -13.01
N GLU A 6 -47.09 -30.31 -12.88
CA GLU A 6 -46.47 -30.15 -11.57
C GLU A 6 -47.05 -28.89 -10.90
N PRO A 7 -47.60 -28.97 -9.67
CA PRO A 7 -47.93 -27.78 -8.90
C PRO A 7 -46.68 -27.17 -8.23
N PRO A 8 -46.66 -25.85 -8.03
CA PRO A 8 -45.45 -25.08 -7.79
C PRO A 8 -44.97 -25.22 -6.34
N GLY A 9 -43.75 -25.71 -6.18
CA GLY A 9 -43.04 -25.81 -4.90
C GLY A 9 -41.57 -25.50 -5.09
N GLN A 10 -41.27 -24.34 -5.68
CA GLN A 10 -39.92 -23.78 -5.69
C GLN A 10 -39.50 -23.52 -4.24
N SER A 11 -38.76 -24.42 -3.61
CA SER A 11 -38.03 -24.10 -2.38
C SER A 11 -36.88 -25.08 -2.17
N SER A 12 -35.75 -24.78 -2.80
CA SER A 12 -34.46 -24.60 -2.11
C SER A 12 -33.39 -24.34 -3.16
N ILE A 13 -33.53 -23.23 -3.90
CA ILE A 13 -32.34 -22.61 -4.47
C ILE A 13 -31.52 -22.16 -3.27
N MET A 14 -30.37 -22.81 -3.10
CA MET A 14 -29.32 -22.43 -2.16
C MET A 14 -29.32 -20.92 -1.96
N SER A 15 -29.57 -20.48 -0.71
CA SER A 15 -29.29 -19.12 -0.28
C SER A 15 -27.80 -18.88 -0.50
N ARG A 16 -27.45 -18.40 -1.70
CA ARG A 16 -26.17 -17.75 -1.94
C ARG A 16 -26.22 -16.52 -1.06
N ALA A 17 -25.63 -16.62 0.13
CA ALA A 17 -25.42 -15.49 1.00
C ALA A 17 -24.74 -14.41 0.15
N THR A 18 -25.49 -13.42 -0.29
CA THR A 18 -24.93 -12.20 -0.85
C THR A 18 -24.44 -11.42 0.35
N TRP A 19 -23.24 -11.77 0.80
CA TRP A 19 -22.51 -10.98 1.78
C TRP A 19 -22.44 -9.55 1.21
N PRO A 20 -23.03 -8.55 1.89
CA PRO A 20 -22.87 -7.18 1.45
C PRO A 20 -21.36 -6.87 1.47
N LYS A 21 -20.82 -6.62 0.28
CA LYS A 21 -19.44 -6.18 0.10
C LYS A 21 -19.30 -4.84 0.83
N PRO A 22 -18.32 -4.64 1.73
CA PRO A 22 -18.14 -3.35 2.41
C PRO A 22 -17.51 -2.35 1.43
N ALA A 23 -18.29 -1.94 0.42
CA ALA A 23 -17.87 -1.03 -0.65
C ALA A 23 -17.30 0.25 -0.07
N ALA A 24 -17.96 0.83 0.94
CA ALA A 24 -17.50 2.04 1.62
C ALA A 24 -16.09 1.90 2.25
N ALA A 25 -15.77 0.77 2.88
CA ALA A 25 -14.45 0.57 3.49
C ALA A 25 -13.36 0.26 2.46
N ALA A 26 -13.72 -0.36 1.33
CA ALA A 26 -12.82 -0.59 0.21
C ALA A 26 -12.51 0.73 -0.51
N ASP A 27 -13.52 1.58 -0.73
CA ASP A 27 -13.39 2.89 -1.35
C ASP A 27 -12.52 3.82 -0.50
N THR A 28 -12.70 3.84 0.83
CA THR A 28 -11.81 4.61 1.73
C THR A 28 -10.35 4.19 1.61
N ARG A 29 -10.06 2.89 1.56
CA ARG A 29 -8.68 2.41 1.39
C ARG A 29 -8.14 2.73 0.00
N GLN A 30 -8.99 2.76 -1.02
CA GLN A 30 -8.57 3.11 -2.37
C GLN A 30 -8.19 4.58 -2.46
N THR A 31 -9.02 5.49 -1.94
CA THR A 31 -8.68 6.93 -1.84
C THR A 31 -7.37 7.14 -1.10
N GLU A 32 -7.15 6.44 0.02
CA GLU A 32 -5.89 6.53 0.75
C GLU A 32 -4.69 6.07 -0.10
N ARG A 33 -4.83 4.98 -0.85
CA ARG A 33 -3.77 4.50 -1.75
C ARG A 33 -3.49 5.49 -2.88
N ASP A 34 -4.53 6.08 -3.44
CA ASP A 34 -4.39 7.07 -4.52
C ASP A 34 -3.65 8.32 -4.01
N ASN A 35 -4.05 8.83 -2.84
CA ASN A 35 -3.36 9.95 -2.17
C ASN A 35 -1.89 9.63 -1.88
N LEU A 36 -1.58 8.44 -1.34
CA LEU A 36 -0.21 8.03 -1.07
C LEU A 36 0.62 7.92 -2.36
N ASN A 37 0.04 7.38 -3.44
CA ASN A 37 0.71 7.31 -4.74
C ASN A 37 1.02 8.70 -5.31
N GLU A 38 0.11 9.66 -5.15
CA GLU A 38 0.34 11.06 -5.55
C GLU A 38 1.53 11.67 -4.79
N LEU A 39 1.59 11.48 -3.47
CA LEU A 39 2.69 11.98 -2.63
C LEU A 39 4.03 11.32 -2.99
N ILE A 40 4.05 10.01 -3.20
CA ILE A 40 5.25 9.28 -3.62
C ILE A 40 5.74 9.80 -4.97
N THR A 41 4.84 9.91 -5.96
CA THR A 41 5.19 10.38 -7.30
C THR A 41 5.75 11.81 -7.26
N ALA A 42 5.13 12.70 -6.48
CA ALA A 42 5.62 14.06 -6.31
C ALA A 42 7.02 14.10 -5.67
N ALA A 43 7.23 13.32 -4.61
CA ALA A 43 8.52 13.26 -3.93
C ALA A 43 9.63 12.66 -4.82
N GLU A 44 9.32 11.63 -5.59
CA GLU A 44 10.26 11.03 -6.54
C GLU A 44 10.63 12.00 -7.68
N ALA A 45 9.66 12.78 -8.17
CA ALA A 45 9.91 13.78 -9.19
C ALA A 45 10.75 14.96 -8.66
N GLU A 46 10.54 15.37 -7.40
CA GLU A 46 11.28 16.46 -6.77
C GLU A 46 12.73 16.07 -6.47
N HIS A 47 12.95 14.88 -5.89
CA HIS A 47 14.28 14.47 -5.44
C HIS A 47 15.10 13.80 -6.55
N GLY A 48 14.44 13.19 -7.53
CA GLY A 48 15.10 12.37 -8.54
C GLY A 48 15.75 11.11 -7.96
N PRO A 49 16.48 10.36 -8.80
CA PRO A 49 17.15 9.14 -8.35
C PRO A 49 18.32 9.48 -7.41
N LEU A 50 18.43 8.73 -6.32
CA LEU A 50 19.60 8.76 -5.45
C LEU A 50 20.83 8.31 -6.22
N LYS A 51 21.87 9.16 -6.24
CA LYS A 51 23.13 8.89 -6.93
C LYS A 51 24.12 8.19 -6.00
N ALA A 52 24.95 7.32 -6.58
CA ALA A 52 25.97 6.60 -5.82
C ALA A 52 26.97 7.56 -5.14
N GLU A 53 27.26 8.68 -5.80
CA GLU A 53 28.15 9.72 -5.32
C GLU A 53 27.58 10.44 -4.09
N GLU A 54 26.27 10.68 -4.04
CA GLU A 54 25.58 11.31 -2.90
C GLU A 54 25.62 10.40 -1.67
N VAL A 55 25.40 9.10 -1.88
CA VAL A 55 25.51 8.09 -0.83
C VAL A 55 26.95 7.99 -0.31
N GLN A 56 27.93 8.01 -1.22
CA GLN A 56 29.34 7.95 -0.82
C GLN A 56 29.77 9.21 -0.05
N ALA A 57 29.37 10.39 -0.52
CA ALA A 57 29.65 11.65 0.17
C ALA A 57 29.08 11.67 1.60
N LEU A 58 27.84 11.19 1.78
CA LEU A 58 27.22 11.10 3.10
C LEU A 58 27.93 10.11 4.03
N ARG A 59 28.40 8.96 3.49
CA ARG A 59 29.21 8.00 4.25
C ARG A 59 30.53 8.61 4.71
N ASP A 60 31.20 9.34 3.83
CA ASP A 60 32.48 9.97 4.15
C ASP A 60 32.32 11.04 5.26
N GLN A 61 31.26 11.84 5.18
CA GLN A 61 30.88 12.78 6.24
C GLN A 61 30.63 12.08 7.58
N LEU A 62 29.87 10.98 7.57
CA LEU A 62 29.59 10.20 8.77
C LEU A 62 30.88 9.61 9.37
N HIS A 63 31.78 9.08 8.53
CA HIS A 63 33.06 8.56 8.99
C HIS A 63 33.93 9.67 9.61
N GLN A 64 33.94 10.87 9.03
CA GLN A 64 34.65 12.01 9.59
C GLN A 64 34.07 12.41 10.96
N ALA A 65 32.75 12.60 11.06
CA ALA A 65 32.10 12.96 12.32
C ALA A 65 32.37 11.95 13.43
N ARG A 66 32.39 10.65 13.12
CA ARG A 66 32.73 9.59 14.08
C ARG A 66 34.18 9.65 14.54
N ARG A 67 35.13 9.99 13.66
CA ARG A 67 36.55 10.18 14.05
C ARG A 67 36.70 11.37 14.99
N GLU A 68 35.98 12.46 14.72
CA GLU A 68 36.01 13.67 15.55
C GLU A 68 35.45 13.40 16.94
N GLN A 69 34.33 12.67 17.03
CA GLN A 69 33.74 12.23 18.31
C GLN A 69 34.68 11.33 19.13
N GLY A 70 35.30 10.33 18.50
CA GLY A 70 36.27 9.45 19.17
C GLY A 70 37.57 10.16 19.57
N ARG A 71 37.89 11.30 18.94
CA ARG A 71 39.05 12.13 19.27
C ARG A 71 38.75 13.12 20.40
N SER A 72 37.48 13.54 20.57
CA SER A 72 37.04 14.37 21.70
C SER A 72 36.86 13.59 23.01
N ASP A 73 36.74 12.25 22.95
CA ASP A 73 36.60 11.39 24.14
C ASP A 73 37.93 10.97 24.80
N VAL A 74 39.09 11.39 24.26
CA VAL A 74 40.45 10.95 24.68
C VAL A 74 41.25 12.08 25.37
N THR A 75 40.60 13.13 25.86
CA THR A 75 41.24 14.24 26.59
C THR A 75 40.55 14.51 27.90
#